data_AF-A0A957VNB1-F1
#
_entry.id   AF-A0A957VNB1-F1
#
_cell.length_a   1.000
_cell.length_b   1.000
_cell.length_c   1.000
_cell.angle_alpha   90.00
_cell.angle_beta   90.00
_cell.angle_gamma   90.00
#
_symmetry.space_group_name_H-M   'P 1'
#
loop_
_entity.id
_entity.type
_entity.pdbx_description
1 polymer ?
#
loop_
_entity_poly.entity_id
_entity_poly.type
_entity_poly.pdbx_seq_one_letter_code
_entity_poly.pdbx_strand_id
1 'polypeptide(L)'
;SPGTILGFMLNARAGILQMFASETIGAAHVPPPHALGRIVPVNDGGGGEPVAMLEIPFDVGRQLVVRAQAAHWDGTAVTSFPGELKLYGDLLWQFDAPEVEPTLTPYLAPLTPDASLPDLEELADMTGDLLAHGAMQGWLTRNPLLLKMVELPKSVVRTLPLDLLVHQVLQAIAGWEGRDQLLAAFAEALHAQALWFTLAGDDIDAARAEVLAAAMTQIPIERNPLLAAILTNGLAAASDRAG
;
A
#
# COMPACT_ATOMS: atom_id res chain seq x y z
N SER A 1 -1.69 -23.27 25.34
CA SER A 1 -0.45 -22.53 25.62
C SER A 1 -0.68 -21.06 25.28
N PRO A 2 -0.01 -20.12 25.97
CA PRO A 2 0.06 -18.73 25.46
C PRO A 2 0.60 -18.76 24.03
N GLY A 3 0.06 -17.90 23.17
CA GLY A 3 0.51 -17.76 21.79
C GLY A 3 1.48 -16.60 21.66
N THR A 4 2.41 -16.70 20.71
CA THR A 4 3.27 -15.57 20.32
C THR A 4 2.68 -14.89 19.11
N ILE A 5 2.55 -13.57 19.15
CA ILE A 5 2.20 -12.75 17.97
C ILE A 5 3.43 -11.95 17.56
N LEU A 6 3.72 -12.00 16.26
CA LEU A 6 4.67 -11.14 15.60
C LEU A 6 3.89 -10.21 14.66
N GLY A 7 4.17 -8.92 14.72
CA GLY A 7 3.61 -7.95 13.79
C GLY A 7 4.71 -7.19 13.08
N PHE A 8 4.51 -6.97 11.79
CA PHE A 8 5.48 -6.32 10.92
C PHE A 8 4.83 -5.14 10.20
N MET A 9 5.58 -4.04 10.10
CA MET A 9 5.30 -2.97 9.15
C MET A 9 6.38 -3.00 8.09
N LEU A 10 5.98 -3.35 6.86
CA LEU A 10 6.87 -3.54 5.73
C LEU A 10 6.69 -2.42 4.71
N ASN A 11 7.77 -2.07 4.03
CA ASN A 11 7.76 -1.22 2.85
C ASN A 11 8.54 -1.93 1.74
N ALA A 12 7.98 -2.02 0.53
CA ALA A 12 8.60 -2.74 -0.57
C ALA A 12 9.99 -2.18 -0.96
N ARG A 13 10.25 -0.90 -0.74
CA ARG A 13 11.51 -0.22 -1.11
C ARG A 13 12.42 0.06 0.08
N ALA A 14 11.85 0.44 1.22
CA ALA A 14 12.61 0.80 2.43
C ALA A 14 12.84 -0.38 3.38
N GLY A 15 12.19 -1.51 3.13
CA GLY A 15 12.35 -2.72 3.93
C GLY A 15 11.49 -2.76 5.19
N ILE A 16 12.04 -3.29 6.29
CA ILE A 16 11.30 -3.47 7.55
C ILE A 16 11.31 -2.16 8.34
N LEU A 17 10.16 -1.50 8.41
CA LEU A 17 9.99 -0.23 9.11
C LEU A 17 9.81 -0.41 10.62
N GLN A 18 9.04 -1.43 11.00
CA GLN A 18 8.75 -1.74 12.40
C GLN A 18 8.50 -3.22 12.58
N MET A 19 8.85 -3.74 13.75
CA MET A 19 8.40 -5.03 14.23
C MET A 19 7.94 -4.90 15.68
N PHE A 20 6.91 -5.64 16.05
CA PHE A 20 6.59 -5.91 17.45
C PHE A 20 6.41 -7.41 17.67
N ALA A 21 6.64 -7.84 18.90
CA ALA A 21 6.39 -9.22 19.32
C ALA A 21 5.76 -9.22 20.72
N SER A 22 4.88 -10.18 20.96
CA SER A 22 4.34 -10.44 22.29
C SER A 22 4.19 -11.94 22.51
N GLU A 23 4.94 -12.46 23.49
CA GLU A 23 4.94 -13.88 23.87
C GLU A 23 3.84 -14.24 24.89
N THR A 24 3.16 -13.23 25.44
CA THR A 24 2.23 -13.38 26.57
C THR A 24 0.80 -12.97 26.23
N ILE A 25 0.45 -12.96 24.95
CA ILE A 25 -0.94 -12.71 24.56
C ILE A 25 -1.80 -13.88 25.05
N GLY A 26 -2.70 -13.55 25.98
CA GLY A 26 -3.71 -14.50 26.45
C GLY A 26 -4.51 -15.01 25.27
N ALA A 27 -4.84 -16.30 25.24
CA ALA A 27 -5.48 -16.94 24.09
C ALA A 27 -6.78 -16.23 23.63
N ALA A 28 -7.48 -15.55 24.54
CA ALA A 28 -8.68 -14.76 24.23
C ALA A 28 -8.42 -13.49 23.39
N HIS A 29 -7.16 -13.06 23.27
CA HIS A 29 -6.73 -11.89 22.52
C HIS A 29 -6.00 -12.23 21.22
N VAL A 30 -5.75 -13.52 20.96
CA VAL A 30 -5.27 -13.99 19.66
C VAL A 30 -6.47 -14.01 18.71
N PRO A 31 -6.39 -13.36 17.52
CA PRO A 31 -7.44 -13.45 16.53
C PRO A 31 -7.75 -14.93 16.21
N PRO A 32 -9.03 -15.33 16.13
CA PRO A 32 -9.35 -16.69 15.75
C PRO A 32 -8.86 -16.95 14.32
N PRO A 33 -8.38 -18.17 14.00
CA PRO A 33 -7.97 -18.49 12.65
C PRO A 33 -9.15 -18.37 11.69
N HIS A 34 -8.87 -17.88 10.49
CA HIS A 34 -9.84 -17.70 9.43
C HIS A 34 -9.50 -18.57 8.21
N ALA A 35 -10.46 -18.70 7.30
CA ALA A 35 -10.16 -19.29 6.00
C ALA A 35 -9.22 -18.34 5.23
N LEU A 36 -8.27 -18.89 4.49
CA LEU A 36 -7.42 -18.10 3.59
C LEU A 36 -8.29 -17.31 2.61
N GLY A 37 -7.87 -16.08 2.31
CA GLY A 37 -8.64 -15.14 1.48
C GLY A 37 -9.78 -14.43 2.22
N ARG A 38 -10.04 -14.75 3.49
CA ARG A 38 -11.07 -14.07 4.26
C ARG A 38 -10.63 -12.66 4.63
N ILE A 39 -11.43 -11.68 4.23
CA ILE A 39 -11.31 -10.29 4.66
C ILE A 39 -11.97 -10.13 6.03
N VAL A 40 -11.27 -9.51 6.96
CA VAL A 40 -11.71 -9.27 8.33
C VAL A 40 -11.54 -7.78 8.66
N PRO A 41 -12.61 -7.08 9.07
CA PRO A 41 -12.49 -5.71 9.55
C PRO A 41 -11.84 -5.71 10.94
N VAL A 42 -10.79 -4.92 11.11
CA VAL A 42 -10.09 -4.74 12.39
C VAL A 42 -10.19 -3.28 12.82
N ASN A 43 -10.76 -3.07 14.01
CA ASN A 43 -10.80 -1.76 14.64
C ASN A 43 -9.43 -1.49 15.29
N ASP A 44 -8.82 -0.35 14.98
CA ASP A 44 -7.55 0.07 15.58
C ASP A 44 -7.69 0.66 16.99
N GLY A 45 -8.91 0.64 17.55
CA GLY A 45 -9.23 1.19 18.87
C GLY A 45 -9.25 2.72 18.94
N GLY A 46 -8.95 3.41 17.84
CA GLY A 46 -8.89 4.88 17.75
C GLY A 46 -10.20 5.56 17.40
N GLY A 47 -11.31 4.82 17.30
CA GLY A 47 -12.61 5.35 16.87
C GLY A 47 -12.69 5.69 15.38
N GLY A 48 -11.70 5.28 14.58
CA GLY A 48 -11.73 5.39 13.12
C GLY A 48 -12.54 4.27 12.45
N GLU A 49 -12.72 4.40 11.13
CA GLU A 49 -13.26 3.33 10.30
C GLU A 49 -12.38 2.06 10.40
N PRO A 50 -12.99 0.86 10.45
CA PRO A 50 -12.24 -0.39 10.51
C PRO A 50 -11.31 -0.54 9.30
N VAL A 51 -10.12 -1.09 9.53
CA VAL A 51 -9.18 -1.45 8.48
C VAL A 51 -9.48 -2.87 8.00
N ALA A 52 -9.59 -3.07 6.69
CA ALA A 52 -9.70 -4.40 6.10
C ALA A 52 -8.35 -5.14 6.20
N MET A 53 -8.33 -6.27 6.91
CA MET A 53 -7.20 -7.20 6.94
C MET A 53 -7.56 -8.48 6.17
N LEU A 54 -6.55 -9.19 5.68
CA LEU A 54 -6.73 -10.42 4.90
C LEU A 54 -5.96 -11.56 5.55
N GLU A 55 -6.63 -12.71 5.70
CA GLU A 55 -5.97 -13.96 6.07
C GLU A 55 -5.23 -14.51 4.84
N ILE A 56 -3.91 -14.65 4.90
CA ILE A 56 -3.07 -15.07 3.77
C ILE A 56 -2.28 -16.33 4.11
N PRO A 57 -1.79 -17.10 3.12
CA PRO A 57 -0.90 -18.22 3.38
C PRO A 57 0.34 -17.75 4.15
N PHE A 58 0.75 -18.54 5.16
CA PHE A 58 1.87 -18.20 6.03
C PHE A 58 3.17 -17.93 5.25
N ASP A 59 3.47 -18.77 4.26
CA ASP A 59 4.69 -18.63 3.44
C ASP A 59 4.66 -17.41 2.51
N VAL A 60 3.48 -16.92 2.11
CA VAL A 60 3.38 -15.62 1.42
C VAL A 60 3.80 -14.50 2.36
N GLY A 61 3.32 -14.52 3.61
CA GLY A 61 3.74 -13.56 4.64
C GLY A 61 5.25 -13.62 4.89
N ARG A 62 5.82 -14.82 5.01
CA ARG A 62 7.28 -15.01 5.16
C ARG A 62 8.05 -14.48 3.96
N GLN A 63 7.58 -14.73 2.74
CA GLN A 63 8.22 -14.22 1.53
C GLN A 63 8.19 -12.69 1.46
N LEU A 64 7.10 -12.04 1.91
CA LEU A 64 7.05 -10.58 2.04
C LEU A 64 8.09 -10.06 3.04
N VAL A 65 8.30 -10.74 4.17
CA VAL A 65 9.35 -10.38 5.13
C VAL A 65 10.75 -10.56 4.52
N VAL A 66 11.02 -11.67 3.83
CA VAL A 66 12.30 -11.90 3.14
C VAL A 66 12.60 -10.79 2.13
N ARG A 67 11.62 -10.40 1.31
CA ARG A 67 11.75 -9.28 0.37
C ARG A 67 12.05 -7.96 1.08
N ALA A 68 11.33 -7.67 2.17
CA ALA A 68 11.56 -6.46 2.95
C ALA A 68 12.95 -6.46 3.61
N GLN A 69 13.47 -7.62 4.02
CA GLN A 69 14.86 -7.71 4.51
C GLN A 69 15.88 -7.43 3.41
N ALA A 70 15.68 -7.96 2.20
CA ALA A 70 16.55 -7.67 1.07
C ALA A 70 16.56 -6.16 0.75
N ALA A 71 15.36 -5.55 0.64
CA ALA A 71 15.21 -4.11 0.41
C ALA A 71 15.85 -3.25 1.52
N HIS A 72 15.78 -3.68 2.78
CA HIS A 72 16.43 -3.00 3.91
C HIS A 72 17.96 -2.93 3.72
N TRP A 73 18.57 -4.01 3.23
CA TRP A 73 20.01 -4.08 3.01
C TRP A 73 20.49 -3.37 1.75
N ASP A 74 19.65 -3.30 0.72
CA ASP A 74 19.96 -2.57 -0.52
C ASP A 74 19.86 -1.03 -0.33
N GLY A 75 19.30 -0.57 0.80
CA GLY A 75 19.20 0.84 1.15
C GLY A 75 20.55 1.52 1.36
N THR A 76 20.66 2.78 0.94
CA THR A 76 21.89 3.58 0.99
C THR A 76 22.33 4.00 2.40
N ALA A 77 21.43 3.96 3.37
CA ALA A 77 21.73 4.18 4.79
C ALA A 77 21.63 2.85 5.53
N VAL A 78 22.75 2.13 5.67
CA VAL A 78 22.81 0.88 6.42
C VAL A 78 22.47 1.16 7.89
N THR A 79 21.22 0.94 8.25
CA THR A 79 20.73 0.98 9.63
C THR A 79 20.57 -0.46 10.11
N SER A 80 20.87 -0.72 11.38
CA SER A 80 20.65 -2.07 11.91
C SER A 80 19.15 -2.39 11.95
N PHE A 81 18.76 -3.64 11.71
CA PHE A 81 17.37 -4.06 11.87
C PHE A 81 16.77 -3.67 13.24
N PRO A 82 15.43 -3.50 13.31
CA PRO A 82 14.71 -3.35 14.58
C PRO A 82 15.16 -4.40 15.61
N GLY A 83 15.31 -4.00 16.87
CA GLY A 83 15.87 -4.86 17.92
C GLY A 83 15.06 -6.14 18.11
N GLU A 84 13.75 -6.03 18.00
CA GLU A 84 12.78 -7.12 18.09
C GLU A 84 13.03 -8.21 17.04
N LEU A 85 13.45 -7.85 15.82
CA LEU A 85 13.73 -8.83 14.76
C LEU A 85 14.96 -9.67 15.08
N LYS A 86 15.94 -9.08 15.77
CA LYS A 86 17.13 -9.81 16.23
C LYS A 86 16.80 -10.77 17.36
N LEU A 87 15.78 -10.48 18.16
CA LEU A 87 15.38 -11.29 19.31
C LEU A 87 14.41 -12.41 18.93
N TYR A 88 13.45 -12.11 18.07
CA TYR A 88 12.35 -13.02 17.73
C TYR A 88 12.46 -13.59 16.31
N GLY A 89 13.54 -13.29 15.59
CA GLY A 89 13.77 -13.75 14.22
C GLY A 89 13.75 -15.28 14.10
N ASP A 90 14.26 -16.00 15.10
CA ASP A 90 14.30 -17.47 15.10
C ASP A 90 12.90 -18.07 14.99
N LEU A 91 11.87 -17.41 15.54
CA LEU A 91 10.48 -17.88 15.43
C LEU A 91 9.96 -17.85 13.99
N LEU A 92 10.53 -16.98 13.14
CA LEU A 92 10.21 -16.85 11.73
C LEU A 92 11.09 -17.72 10.83
N TRP A 93 12.35 -17.95 11.23
CA TRP A 93 13.37 -18.62 10.41
C TRP A 93 13.64 -20.08 10.80
N GLN A 94 12.97 -20.62 11.82
CA GLN A 94 13.03 -22.04 12.17
C GLN A 94 12.41 -22.98 11.11
N PHE A 95 11.68 -22.43 10.14
CA PHE A 95 11.06 -23.19 9.04
C PHE A 95 11.95 -23.17 7.80
N ASP A 96 11.76 -24.16 6.91
CA ASP A 96 12.40 -24.17 5.58
C ASP A 96 12.07 -22.92 4.76
N ALA A 97 12.79 -22.71 3.66
CA ALA A 97 12.55 -21.56 2.77
C ALA A 97 11.05 -21.47 2.39
N PRO A 98 10.46 -20.25 2.36
CA PRO A 98 9.03 -20.10 2.10
C PRO A 98 8.66 -20.64 0.71
N GLU A 99 7.66 -21.50 0.66
CA GLU A 99 7.14 -22.04 -0.59
C GLU A 99 5.85 -21.30 -0.96
N VAL A 100 5.88 -20.60 -2.09
CA VAL A 100 4.73 -19.84 -2.60
C VAL A 100 4.21 -20.49 -3.87
N GLU A 101 2.87 -20.52 -4.01
CA GLU A 101 2.23 -21.03 -5.22
C GLU A 101 2.76 -20.31 -6.48
N PRO A 102 3.05 -21.04 -7.58
CA PRO A 102 3.62 -20.44 -8.78
C PRO A 102 2.80 -19.28 -9.35
N THR A 103 1.47 -19.32 -9.19
CA THR A 103 0.53 -18.28 -9.62
C THR A 103 0.73 -16.94 -8.90
N LEU A 104 1.27 -16.95 -7.67
CA LEU A 104 1.53 -15.74 -6.88
C LEU A 104 2.93 -15.18 -7.08
N THR A 105 3.82 -15.93 -7.72
CA THR A 105 5.22 -15.53 -7.98
C THR A 105 5.33 -14.19 -8.73
N PRO A 106 4.51 -13.88 -9.75
CA PRO A 106 4.59 -12.60 -10.45
C PRO A 106 4.41 -11.39 -9.53
N TYR A 107 3.51 -11.47 -8.55
CA TYR A 107 3.24 -10.38 -7.60
C TYR A 107 4.33 -10.23 -6.52
N LEU A 108 5.22 -11.22 -6.43
CA LEU A 108 6.34 -11.23 -5.50
C LEU A 108 7.66 -10.88 -6.18
N ALA A 109 7.65 -10.69 -7.50
CA ALA A 109 8.77 -10.15 -8.25
C ALA A 109 8.76 -8.60 -8.17
N PRO A 110 9.87 -7.93 -8.52
CA PRO A 110 9.83 -6.50 -8.80
C PRO A 110 8.91 -6.20 -9.98
N LEU A 111 8.18 -5.09 -9.91
CA LEU A 111 7.30 -4.67 -10.99
C LEU A 111 8.11 -4.45 -12.28
N THR A 112 7.65 -5.03 -13.39
CA THR A 112 8.25 -4.83 -14.71
C THR A 112 7.29 -3.99 -15.57
N PRO A 113 7.65 -2.74 -15.93
CA PRO A 113 6.78 -1.88 -16.71
C PRO A 113 6.88 -2.26 -18.19
N ASP A 114 6.24 -3.35 -18.59
CA ASP A 114 6.13 -3.78 -19.99
C ASP A 114 4.69 -4.16 -20.38
N ALA A 115 3.72 -3.67 -19.63
CA ALA A 115 2.31 -3.87 -19.96
C ALA A 115 1.86 -2.80 -20.96
N SER A 116 1.23 -3.25 -22.06
CA SER A 116 0.43 -2.37 -22.91
C SER A 116 -0.68 -1.75 -22.07
N LEU A 117 -0.72 -0.43 -22.01
CA LEU A 117 -1.76 0.28 -21.27
C LEU A 117 -3.01 0.46 -22.13
N PRO A 118 -4.20 0.39 -21.51
CA PRO A 118 -5.43 0.85 -22.14
C PRO A 118 -5.42 2.38 -22.31
N ASP A 119 -6.45 2.91 -22.97
CA ASP A 119 -6.58 4.36 -23.11
C ASP A 119 -6.92 5.07 -21.78
N LEU A 120 -6.89 6.40 -21.79
CA LEU A 120 -7.10 7.17 -20.57
C LEU A 120 -8.53 7.11 -20.02
N GLU A 121 -9.52 6.86 -20.86
CA GLU A 121 -10.91 6.75 -20.42
C GLU A 121 -11.09 5.43 -19.66
N GLU A 122 -10.60 4.34 -20.23
CA GLU A 122 -10.62 3.02 -19.58
C GLU A 122 -9.79 3.02 -18.27
N LEU A 123 -8.63 3.70 -18.25
CA LEU A 123 -7.86 3.86 -17.01
C LEU A 123 -8.59 4.68 -15.94
N ALA A 124 -9.40 5.67 -16.35
CA ALA A 124 -10.22 6.44 -15.42
C ALA A 124 -11.36 5.59 -14.84
N ASP A 125 -11.99 4.75 -15.67
CA ASP A 125 -13.01 3.80 -15.23
C ASP A 125 -12.43 2.76 -14.25
N MET A 126 -11.29 2.15 -14.60
CA MET A 126 -10.57 1.22 -13.71
C MET A 126 -10.19 1.89 -12.38
N THR A 127 -9.78 3.15 -12.42
CA THR A 127 -9.47 3.93 -11.21
C THR A 127 -10.71 4.10 -10.34
N GLY A 128 -11.85 4.48 -10.93
CA GLY A 128 -13.10 4.66 -10.23
C GLY A 128 -13.57 3.37 -9.55
N ASP A 129 -13.56 2.27 -10.29
CA ASP A 129 -13.95 0.95 -9.79
C ASP A 129 -13.02 0.50 -8.65
N LEU A 130 -11.70 0.59 -8.83
CA LEU A 130 -10.74 0.16 -7.83
C LEU A 130 -10.88 0.98 -6.54
N LEU A 131 -10.96 2.32 -6.63
CA LEU A 131 -11.08 3.20 -5.46
C LEU A 131 -12.42 3.05 -4.73
N ALA A 132 -13.47 2.55 -5.39
CA ALA A 132 -14.73 2.20 -4.74
C ALA A 132 -14.61 0.96 -3.85
N HIS A 133 -13.61 0.10 -4.06
CA HIS A 133 -13.40 -1.10 -3.26
C HIS A 133 -13.03 -0.76 -1.80
N GLY A 134 -13.62 -1.46 -0.83
CA GLY A 134 -13.42 -1.21 0.60
C GLY A 134 -11.95 -1.32 1.07
N ALA A 135 -11.15 -2.17 0.43
CA ALA A 135 -9.71 -2.29 0.69
C ALA A 135 -8.93 -1.02 0.35
N MET A 136 -9.44 -0.16 -0.54
CA MET A 136 -8.78 1.08 -0.97
C MET A 136 -9.08 2.26 -0.02
N GLN A 137 -9.92 2.10 1.00
CA GLN A 137 -10.23 3.19 1.93
C GLN A 137 -8.99 3.73 2.64
N GLY A 138 -8.00 2.88 2.94
CA GLY A 138 -6.71 3.31 3.49
C GLY A 138 -5.95 4.27 2.56
N TRP A 139 -6.03 4.05 1.24
CA TRP A 139 -5.39 4.90 0.24
C TRP A 139 -5.98 6.31 0.18
N LEU A 140 -7.29 6.42 0.39
CA LEU A 140 -8.02 7.69 0.36
C LEU A 140 -7.88 8.47 1.67
N THR A 141 -7.91 7.78 2.80
CA THR A 141 -7.90 8.40 4.13
C THR A 141 -6.50 8.72 4.65
N ARG A 142 -5.47 7.97 4.23
CA ARG A 142 -4.11 8.06 4.76
C ARG A 142 -3.08 8.61 3.77
N ASN A 143 -3.49 9.41 2.78
CA ASN A 143 -2.57 10.13 1.87
C ASN A 143 -2.37 11.63 2.16
N PRO A 144 -2.15 12.08 3.42
CA PRO A 144 -1.77 13.47 3.66
C PRO A 144 -0.34 13.76 3.17
N LEU A 145 0.45 12.76 2.75
CA LEU A 145 1.80 12.97 2.24
C LEU A 145 1.81 13.77 0.94
N LEU A 146 0.92 13.44 -0.02
CA LEU A 146 0.79 14.21 -1.26
C LEU A 146 0.37 15.67 -0.98
N LEU A 147 -0.53 15.88 -0.03
CA LEU A 147 -0.98 17.24 0.34
C LEU A 147 0.07 18.02 1.14
N LYS A 148 0.85 17.35 1.99
CA LYS A 148 1.96 17.96 2.73
C LYS A 148 3.09 18.39 1.80
N MET A 149 3.30 17.68 0.69
CA MET A 149 4.36 17.97 -0.27
C MET A 149 4.15 19.28 -1.04
N VAL A 150 2.91 19.74 -1.22
CA VAL A 150 2.61 20.91 -2.05
C VAL A 150 2.41 22.20 -1.24
N GLU A 151 2.54 22.15 0.10
CA GLU A 151 2.42 23.30 1.03
C GLU A 151 1.39 24.36 0.60
N LEU A 152 0.18 23.92 0.21
CA LEU A 152 -0.81 24.83 -0.33
C LEU A 152 -1.33 25.77 0.77
N PRO A 153 -1.30 27.11 0.58
CA PRO A 153 -1.89 28.02 1.53
C PRO A 153 -3.39 27.72 1.73
N LYS A 154 -3.87 27.72 2.97
CA LYS A 154 -5.28 27.45 3.28
C LYS A 154 -6.26 28.37 2.53
N SER A 155 -5.84 29.58 2.20
CA SER A 155 -6.60 30.54 1.39
C SER A 155 -6.80 30.07 -0.05
N VAL A 156 -5.83 29.35 -0.62
CA VAL A 156 -5.88 28.80 -1.99
C VAL A 156 -6.82 27.61 -2.04
N VAL A 157 -6.70 26.69 -1.06
CA VAL A 157 -7.56 25.50 -0.95
C VAL A 157 -9.05 25.86 -0.84
N ARG A 158 -9.38 26.99 -0.21
CA ARG A 158 -10.77 27.44 -0.02
C ARG A 158 -11.39 28.19 -1.19
N THR A 159 -10.58 28.76 -2.08
CA THR A 159 -11.06 29.71 -3.10
C THR A 159 -11.03 29.15 -4.51
N LEU A 160 -10.14 28.20 -4.79
CA LEU A 160 -10.05 27.59 -6.11
C LEU A 160 -11.07 26.45 -6.28
N PRO A 161 -11.68 26.34 -7.48
CA PRO A 161 -12.35 25.11 -7.91
C PRO A 161 -11.45 23.88 -7.73
N LEU A 162 -12.05 22.76 -7.31
CA LEU A 162 -11.34 21.54 -6.95
C LEU A 162 -10.51 20.97 -8.11
N ASP A 163 -11.05 21.02 -9.32
CA ASP A 163 -10.38 20.58 -10.56
C ASP A 163 -9.11 21.38 -10.84
N LEU A 164 -9.16 22.71 -10.67
CA LEU A 164 -7.99 23.58 -10.82
C LEU A 164 -6.95 23.31 -9.73
N LEU A 165 -7.40 23.02 -8.51
CA LEU A 165 -6.51 22.70 -7.39
C LEU A 165 -5.78 21.38 -7.63
N VAL A 166 -6.49 20.33 -8.06
CA VAL A 166 -5.90 19.04 -8.43
C VAL A 166 -4.88 19.23 -9.55
N HIS A 167 -5.22 19.99 -10.59
CA HIS A 167 -4.30 20.25 -11.68
C HIS A 167 -3.01 20.95 -11.21
N GLN A 168 -3.11 21.96 -10.35
CA GLN A 168 -1.94 22.65 -9.79
C GLN A 168 -1.06 21.73 -8.94
N VAL A 169 -1.67 20.85 -8.13
CA VAL A 169 -0.94 19.88 -7.31
C VAL A 169 -0.19 18.89 -8.19
N LEU A 170 -0.82 18.35 -9.24
CA LEU A 170 -0.17 17.43 -10.17
C LEU A 170 1.01 18.10 -10.90
N GLN A 171 0.85 19.35 -11.34
CA GLN A 171 1.94 20.14 -11.94
C GLN A 171 3.11 20.36 -10.97
N ALA A 172 2.82 20.66 -9.71
CA ALA A 172 3.84 20.82 -8.68
C ALA A 172 4.61 19.51 -8.44
N ILE A 173 3.91 18.37 -8.39
CA ILE A 173 4.53 17.05 -8.25
C ILE A 173 5.39 16.73 -9.49
N ALA A 174 4.92 17.07 -10.70
CA ALA A 174 5.68 16.85 -11.93
C ALA A 174 7.03 17.60 -11.94
N GLY A 175 7.09 18.79 -11.31
CA GLY A 175 8.31 19.57 -11.16
C GLY A 175 9.25 19.13 -10.02
N TRP A 176 8.84 18.18 -9.18
CA TRP A 176 9.55 17.86 -7.94
C TRP A 176 10.77 16.93 -8.13
N GLU A 177 11.89 17.28 -7.48
CA GLU A 177 13.08 16.44 -7.35
C GLU A 177 12.77 15.25 -6.42
N GLY A 178 12.40 14.12 -7.02
CA GLY A 178 11.92 12.93 -6.29
C GLY A 178 10.66 12.30 -6.89
N ARG A 179 10.04 12.92 -7.90
CA ARG A 179 8.82 12.42 -8.53
C ARG A 179 8.92 10.95 -8.99
N ASP A 180 10.06 10.54 -9.56
CA ASP A 180 10.21 9.18 -10.08
C ASP A 180 10.22 8.15 -8.93
N GLN A 181 10.77 8.52 -7.77
CA GLN A 181 10.75 7.68 -6.56
C GLN A 181 9.34 7.58 -5.99
N LEU A 182 8.58 8.68 -6.02
CA LEU A 182 7.17 8.70 -5.63
C LEU A 182 6.34 7.79 -6.53
N LEU A 183 6.44 7.95 -7.85
CA LEU A 183 5.71 7.14 -8.82
C LEU A 183 6.05 5.66 -8.68
N ALA A 184 7.34 5.34 -8.51
CA ALA A 184 7.75 3.96 -8.26
C ALA A 184 7.22 3.41 -6.94
N ALA A 185 7.11 4.23 -5.88
CA ALA A 185 6.49 3.81 -4.62
C ALA A 185 4.99 3.55 -4.77
N PHE A 186 4.27 4.39 -5.53
CA PHE A 186 2.87 4.15 -5.87
C PHE A 186 2.67 2.88 -6.69
N ALA A 187 3.53 2.65 -7.69
CA ALA A 187 3.50 1.47 -8.54
C ALA A 187 3.69 0.18 -7.71
N GLU A 188 4.71 0.13 -6.85
CA GLU A 188 4.97 -1.01 -5.96
C GLU A 188 3.83 -1.23 -4.95
N ALA A 189 3.22 -0.15 -4.44
CA ALA A 189 2.09 -0.27 -3.53
C ALA A 189 0.83 -0.83 -4.24
N LEU A 190 0.57 -0.44 -5.49
CA LEU A 190 -0.52 -1.01 -6.30
C LEU A 190 -0.25 -2.47 -6.66
N HIS A 191 1.00 -2.81 -6.98
CA HIS A 191 1.41 -4.19 -7.24
C HIS A 191 1.21 -5.09 -6.00
N ALA A 192 1.57 -4.59 -4.81
CA ALA A 192 1.25 -5.28 -3.54
C ALA A 192 -0.26 -5.36 -3.28
N GLN A 193 -1.03 -4.36 -3.70
CA GLN A 193 -2.48 -4.38 -3.63
C GLN A 193 -3.09 -5.43 -4.59
N ALA A 194 -2.49 -5.65 -5.77
CA ALA A 194 -2.91 -6.70 -6.69
C ALA A 194 -2.69 -8.10 -6.11
N LEU A 195 -1.57 -8.33 -5.40
CA LEU A 195 -1.35 -9.55 -4.62
C LEU A 195 -2.48 -9.75 -3.60
N TRP A 196 -2.83 -8.68 -2.87
CA TRP A 196 -3.87 -8.71 -1.86
C TRP A 196 -5.22 -9.14 -2.47
N PHE A 197 -5.60 -8.55 -3.61
CA PHE A 197 -6.83 -8.90 -4.31
C PHE A 197 -6.83 -10.35 -4.83
N THR A 198 -5.71 -10.79 -5.40
CA THR A 198 -5.55 -12.18 -5.87
C THR A 198 -5.75 -13.16 -4.72
N LEU A 199 -5.14 -12.89 -3.55
CA LEU A 199 -5.30 -13.71 -2.35
C LEU A 199 -6.72 -13.68 -1.79
N ALA A 200 -7.45 -12.58 -1.98
CA ALA A 200 -8.86 -12.45 -1.62
C ALA A 200 -9.80 -13.13 -2.63
N GLY A 201 -9.29 -13.62 -3.77
CA GLY A 201 -10.09 -14.19 -4.86
C GLY A 201 -10.80 -13.15 -5.73
N ASP A 202 -10.34 -11.90 -5.73
CA ASP A 202 -10.84 -10.82 -6.58
C ASP A 202 -9.89 -10.57 -7.76
N ASP A 203 -10.00 -11.43 -8.77
CA ASP A 203 -9.12 -11.38 -9.94
C ASP A 203 -9.32 -10.10 -10.78
N ILE A 204 -10.51 -9.49 -10.72
CA ILE A 204 -10.83 -8.29 -11.50
C ILE A 204 -10.09 -7.09 -10.91
N ASP A 205 -10.20 -6.86 -9.60
CA ASP A 205 -9.49 -5.75 -8.95
C ASP A 205 -7.99 -6.01 -8.86
N ALA A 206 -7.55 -7.27 -8.81
CA ALA A 206 -6.14 -7.61 -8.97
C ALA A 206 -5.60 -7.15 -10.34
N ALA A 207 -6.31 -7.45 -11.43
CA ALA A 207 -5.90 -7.02 -12.77
C ALA A 207 -5.92 -5.49 -12.92
N ARG A 208 -6.93 -4.81 -12.39
CA ARG A 208 -6.99 -3.33 -12.39
C ARG A 208 -5.81 -2.73 -11.64
N ALA A 209 -5.47 -3.27 -10.47
CA ALA A 209 -4.35 -2.80 -9.67
C ALA A 209 -3.00 -2.97 -10.41
N GLU A 210 -2.79 -4.08 -11.12
CA GLU A 210 -1.59 -4.28 -11.98
C GLU A 210 -1.51 -3.26 -13.12
N VAL A 211 -2.62 -3.04 -13.84
CA VAL A 211 -2.65 -2.07 -14.94
C VAL A 211 -2.36 -0.66 -14.42
N LEU A 212 -2.96 -0.28 -13.30
CA LEU A 212 -2.72 1.03 -12.68
C LEU A 212 -1.30 1.14 -12.10
N ALA A 213 -0.71 0.05 -11.59
CA ALA A 213 0.69 0.01 -11.18
C ALA A 213 1.62 0.33 -12.36
N ALA A 214 1.40 -0.30 -13.51
CA ALA A 214 2.16 -0.02 -14.73
C ALA A 214 1.93 1.42 -15.24
N ALA A 215 0.70 1.93 -15.13
CA ALA A 215 0.35 3.30 -15.53
C ALA A 215 1.11 4.37 -14.73
N MET A 216 1.45 4.09 -13.45
CA MET A 216 2.21 5.02 -12.61
C MET A 216 3.56 5.42 -13.18
N THR A 217 4.25 4.54 -13.90
CA THR A 217 5.59 4.82 -14.44
C THR A 217 5.59 5.15 -15.93
N GLN A 218 4.47 4.96 -16.62
CA GLN A 218 4.36 5.12 -18.08
C GLN A 218 3.57 6.37 -18.49
N ILE A 219 2.67 6.87 -17.64
CA ILE A 219 1.82 8.03 -17.94
C ILE A 219 2.39 9.28 -17.24
N PRO A 220 2.44 10.44 -17.92
CA PRO A 220 2.77 11.71 -17.26
C PRO A 220 1.86 11.98 -16.06
N ILE A 221 2.42 12.48 -14.97
CA ILE A 221 1.74 12.73 -13.68
C ILE A 221 0.45 13.53 -13.87
N GLU A 222 0.49 14.53 -14.74
CA GLU A 222 -0.58 15.48 -15.00
C GLU A 222 -1.78 14.85 -15.70
N ARG A 223 -1.61 13.64 -16.27
CA ARG A 223 -2.64 12.87 -16.96
C ARG A 223 -2.97 11.56 -16.25
N ASN A 224 -2.38 11.29 -15.09
CA ASN A 224 -2.58 10.04 -14.37
C ASN A 224 -3.94 10.08 -13.63
N PRO A 225 -4.93 9.24 -14.02
CA PRO A 225 -6.27 9.31 -13.46
C PRO A 225 -6.31 8.89 -11.98
N LEU A 226 -5.47 7.95 -11.57
CA LEU A 226 -5.39 7.49 -10.18
C LEU A 226 -4.89 8.61 -9.26
N LEU A 227 -3.81 9.30 -9.63
CA LEU A 227 -3.32 10.44 -8.84
C LEU A 227 -4.35 11.56 -8.76
N ALA A 228 -5.01 11.88 -9.88
CA ALA A 228 -6.07 12.87 -9.91
C ALA A 228 -7.22 12.51 -8.97
N ALA A 229 -7.67 11.24 -8.97
CA ALA A 229 -8.76 10.77 -8.13
C ALA A 229 -8.38 10.76 -6.63
N ILE A 230 -7.17 10.31 -6.28
CA ILE A 230 -6.68 10.34 -4.89
C ILE A 230 -6.61 11.78 -4.37
N LEU A 231 -6.08 12.71 -5.17
CA LEU A 231 -6.01 14.12 -4.80
C LEU A 231 -7.39 14.76 -4.67
N THR A 232 -8.31 14.45 -5.59
CA THR A 232 -9.70 14.94 -5.54
C THR A 232 -10.35 14.56 -4.22
N ASN A 233 -10.26 13.28 -3.83
CA ASN A 233 -10.80 12.79 -2.56
C ASN A 233 -10.12 13.44 -1.34
N GLY A 234 -8.78 13.51 -1.35
CA GLY A 234 -8.02 14.08 -0.24
C GLY A 234 -8.29 15.58 -0.04
N LEU A 235 -8.40 16.35 -1.12
CA LEU A 235 -8.67 17.79 -1.10
C LEU A 235 -10.12 18.09 -0.70
N ALA A 236 -11.10 17.33 -1.21
CA ALA A 236 -12.50 17.46 -0.79
C ALA A 236 -12.63 17.26 0.73
N ALA A 237 -12.05 16.19 1.28
CA ALA A 237 -12.05 15.91 2.71
C ALA A 237 -11.28 16.95 3.56
N ALA A 238 -10.31 17.67 2.97
CA ALA A 238 -9.60 18.75 3.63
C ALA A 238 -10.43 20.04 3.67
N SER A 239 -11.16 20.34 2.59
CA SER A 239 -12.09 21.47 2.51
C SER A 239 -13.23 21.33 3.51
N ASP A 240 -13.83 20.15 3.64
CA ASP A 240 -14.94 19.89 4.56
C ASP A 240 -14.53 20.08 6.03
N ARG A 241 -13.30 19.69 6.40
CA ARG A 241 -12.77 19.88 7.76
C ARG A 241 -12.35 21.32 8.07
N ALA A 242 -12.25 22.16 7.05
CA ALA A 242 -11.86 23.56 7.20
C ALA A 242 -13.06 24.52 7.23
N GLY A 243 -14.27 24.05 6.95
CA GLY A 243 -15.54 24.79 7.11
C GLY A 243 -16.03 24.74 8.54
#